data_AF-A0A6V7JYK9-F1
#
_entry.id   AF-A0A6V7JYK9-F1
#
_cell.length_a   1.000
_cell.length_b   1.000
_cell.length_c   1.000
_cell.angle_alpha   90.00
_cell.angle_beta   90.00
_cell.angle_gamma   90.00
#
_symmetry.space_group_name_H-M   'P 1'
#
loop_
_entity.id
_entity.type
_entity.pdbx_description
1 polymer ?
#
loop_
_entity_poly.entity_id
_entity_poly.type
_entity_poly.pdbx_seq_one_letter_code
_entity_poly.pdbx_strand_id
1 'polypeptide(L)' 'LEVMPMSMPITYDFKVDRPFYYAIVKRVGGPQGSGIVLFQGHYTAEN' A
#
# COMPACT_ATOMS: atom_id res chain seq x y z
N LEU A 1 -34.04 -1.06 -19.59
CA LEU A 1 -32.67 -1.17 -19.08
C LEU A 1 -32.72 -0.92 -17.59
N GLU A 2 -32.31 -1.90 -16.79
CA GLU A 2 -32.20 -1.78 -15.33
C GLU A 2 -30.84 -1.12 -15.02
N VAL A 3 -30.85 0.04 -14.36
CA VAL A 3 -29.63 0.79 -14.02
C VAL A 3 -29.12 0.27 -12.69
N MET A 4 -28.00 -0.46 -12.69
CA MET A 4 -27.35 -0.87 -11.45
C MET A 4 -26.70 0.35 -10.79
N PRO A 5 -26.92 0.59 -9.48
CA PRO A 5 -26.23 1.66 -8.78
C PRO A 5 -24.73 1.32 -8.70
N MET A 6 -23.91 2.10 -9.40
CA MET A 6 -22.45 2.03 -9.28
C MET A 6 -22.05 2.58 -7.90
N SER A 7 -21.34 1.80 -7.08
CA SER A 7 -20.76 2.32 -5.84
C SER A 7 -19.64 3.30 -6.18
N MET A 8 -19.68 4.50 -5.58
CA MET A 8 -18.57 5.44 -5.69
C MET A 8 -17.40 4.96 -4.79
N PRO A 9 -16.15 4.96 -5.28
CA PRO A 9 -14.99 4.70 -4.44
C PRO A 9 -14.90 5.73 -3.32
N ILE A 10 -14.76 5.27 -2.07
CA ILE A 10 -14.44 6.13 -0.93
C ILE A 10 -12.92 6.29 -0.88
N THR A 11 -12.45 7.53 -0.79
CA THR A 11 -11.03 7.82 -0.59
C THR A 11 -10.71 7.85 0.90
N TYR A 12 -9.61 7.21 1.30
CA TYR A 12 -9.08 7.29 2.65
C TYR A 12 -7.84 8.20 2.65
N ASP A 13 -7.78 9.15 3.57
CA ASP A 13 -6.60 9.99 3.75
C ASP A 13 -5.48 9.14 4.39
N PHE A 14 -4.48 8.78 3.59
CA PHE A 14 -3.32 8.04 4.05
C PHE A 14 -2.16 9.01 4.27
N LYS A 15 -2.02 9.46 5.53
CA LYS A 15 -0.96 10.36 5.96
C LYS A 15 0.01 9.63 6.89
N VAL A 16 1.30 9.77 6.61
CA VAL A 16 2.38 9.20 7.41
C VAL A 16 3.06 10.34 8.17
N ASP A 17 2.53 10.67 9.36
CA ASP A 17 2.96 11.81 10.19
C ASP A 17 3.62 11.39 11.53
N ARG A 18 3.97 10.11 11.65
CA ARG A 18 4.65 9.50 12.80
C ARG A 18 5.58 8.38 12.33
N PRO A 19 6.49 7.86 13.19
CA PRO A 19 7.38 6.78 12.81
C PRO A 19 6.65 5.59 12.18
N PHE A 20 7.24 5.02 11.13
CA PHE A 20 6.60 3.98 10.33
C PHE A 20 7.61 2.96 9.79
N TYR A 21 7.13 1.72 9.62
CA TYR A 21 7.87 0.67 8.95
C TYR A 21 7.57 0.67 7.45
N TYR A 22 8.57 0.37 6.64
CA TYR A 22 8.41 0.26 5.19
C TYR A 22 9.21 -0.90 4.61
N ALA A 23 8.77 -1.40 3.47
CA ALA A 23 9.49 -2.40 2.69
C ALA A 23 9.33 -2.12 1.19
N ILE A 24 10.42 -2.27 0.44
CA ILE A 24 10.44 -2.27 -1.01
C ILE A 24 10.46 -3.72 -1.45
N VAL A 25 9.40 -4.16 -2.14
CA VAL A 25 9.22 -5.55 -2.56
C VAL A 25 9.25 -5.69 -4.07
N LYS A 26 9.97 -6.70 -4.58
CA LYS A 26 9.84 -7.15 -5.97
C LYS A 26 8.75 -8.22 -6.02
N ARG A 27 7.65 -7.93 -6.73
CA ARG A 27 6.62 -8.95 -7.01
C ARG A 27 7.17 -9.99 -7.97
N VAL A 28 7.01 -11.26 -7.63
CA VAL A 28 7.38 -12.40 -8.48
C VAL A 28 6.13 -13.19 -8.77
N GLY A 29 5.70 -13.20 -10.04
CA GLY A 29 4.55 -13.97 -10.51
C GLY A 29 3.21 -13.22 -10.47
N GLY A 30 2.96 -12.30 -11.40
CA GLY A 30 1.63 -11.72 -11.61
C GLY A 30 1.00 -11.01 -10.39
N PRO A 31 -0.31 -10.66 -10.47
CA PRO A 31 -0.99 -9.87 -9.43
C PRO A 31 -1.13 -10.58 -8.07
N GLN A 32 -1.07 -11.92 -8.05
CA GLN A 32 -1.23 -12.76 -6.86
C GLN A 32 0.09 -13.39 -6.38
N GLY A 33 1.21 -13.05 -7.01
CA GLY A 33 2.52 -13.64 -6.72
C GLY A 33 3.09 -13.22 -5.38
N SER A 34 4.01 -14.03 -4.87
CA SER A 34 4.78 -13.70 -3.67
C SER A 34 5.75 -12.55 -3.96
N GLY A 35 5.98 -11.70 -2.95
CA GLY A 35 6.95 -10.61 -3.02
C GLY A 35 8.28 -11.02 -2.39
N ILE A 36 9.39 -10.72 -3.05
CA ILE A 36 10.73 -10.76 -2.44
C ILE A 36 11.00 -9.37 -1.85
N VAL A 37 11.33 -9.31 -0.55
CA VAL A 37 11.76 -8.05 0.08
C VAL A 37 13.16 -7.70 -0.42
N LEU A 38 13.29 -6.54 -1.06
CA LEU A 38 14.57 -6.00 -1.51
C LEU A 38 15.21 -5.15 -0.40
N PHE A 39 14.41 -4.28 0.21
CA PHE A 39 14.81 -3.40 1.29
C PHE A 39 13.69 -3.30 2.32
N GLN A 40 14.04 -3.11 3.58
CA GLN A 40 13.09 -2.83 4.65
C GLN A 40 13.73 -1.91 5.69
N GLY A 41 12.90 -1.14 6.38
CA GLY A 41 13.40 -0.21 7.38
C GLY A 41 12.31 0.32 8.30
N HIS A 42 12.75 1.05 9.30
CA HIS A 42 11.93 1.80 10.23
C HIS A 42 12.38 3.25 10.15
N TYR A 43 11.48 4.15 9.76
CA TYR A 43 11.75 5.58 9.82
C TYR A 43 11.36 6.08 11.20
N THR A 44 12.36 6.40 12.02
CA THR A 44 12.20 7.22 13.22
C THR A 44 12.67 8.62 12.86
N ALA A 45 11.79 9.61 13.07
CA ALA A 45 12.19 11.02 12.96
C ALA A 45 13.01 11.38 14.20
N GLU A 46 14.22 10.84 14.30
CA GLU A 46 15.21 11.24 15.28
C GLU A 46 16.19 12.17 14.56
N ASN A 47 16.25 13.42 15.00
CA ASN A 47 17.18 14.44 14.52
C ASN A 47 18.63 14.01 14.74
#